data_AF-A0A1H9G7N9-F1
#
_entry.id   AF-A0A1H9G7N9-F1
#
_cell.length_a   1.000
_cell.length_b   1.000
_cell.length_c   1.000
_cell.angle_alpha   90.00
_cell.angle_beta   90.00
_cell.angle_gamma   90.00
#
_symmetry.space_group_name_H-M   'P 1'
#
loop_
_entity.id
_entity.type
_entity.pdbx_description
1 polymer ?
#
loop_
_entity_poly.entity_id
_entity_poly.type
_entity_poly.pdbx_seq_one_letter_code
_entity_poly.pdbx_strand_id
1 'polypeptide(L)'
;MLHCDTEAAELICLRDPAVPDAPLEARIGIAPGLALLVQDGAVVGWSLADPARYLTSGYTAPDQSPPSPDTRRQLAECLALLTRPLVDEVMDKEPSAWHRLRTAERVLRNQREDRRRAEILHRLVIRMIEDYENW
;
A
#
# COMPACT_ATOMS: atom_id res chain seq x y z
N MET A 1 8.05 3.51 9.32
CA MET A 1 8.42 3.18 7.93
C MET A 1 7.40 2.17 7.40
N LEU A 2 6.76 2.43 6.25
CA LEU A 2 5.78 1.52 5.64
C LEU A 2 6.43 0.84 4.43
N HIS A 3 6.36 -0.48 4.36
CA HIS A 3 6.92 -1.29 3.27
C HIS A 3 5.87 -2.24 2.76
N CYS A 4 5.72 -2.28 1.44
CA CYS A 4 4.98 -3.30 0.74
C CYS A 4 5.93 -3.90 -0.27
N ASP A 5 6.03 -5.23 -0.31
CA ASP A 5 6.75 -5.87 -1.40
C ASP A 5 6.05 -5.64 -2.75
N THR A 6 6.76 -5.91 -3.86
CA THR A 6 6.26 -5.67 -5.22
C THR A 6 5.06 -6.55 -5.61
N GLU A 7 4.85 -7.65 -4.90
CA GLU A 7 3.72 -8.55 -5.09
C GLU A 7 2.56 -8.26 -4.14
N ALA A 8 2.69 -7.23 -3.29
CA ALA A 8 1.83 -6.95 -2.16
C ALA A 8 1.45 -8.23 -1.39
N ALA A 9 2.41 -9.11 -1.13
CA ALA A 9 2.20 -10.32 -0.33
C ALA A 9 2.17 -9.99 1.17
N GLU A 10 2.97 -9.01 1.60
CA GLU A 10 2.95 -8.48 2.95
C GLU A 10 3.13 -6.95 2.99
N LEU A 11 2.34 -6.30 3.83
CA LEU A 11 2.49 -4.89 4.20
C LEU A 11 3.04 -4.80 5.62
N ILE A 12 4.18 -4.17 5.80
CA ILE A 12 4.85 -3.99 7.09
C ILE A 12 4.87 -2.50 7.43
N CYS A 13 4.49 -2.16 8.66
CA CYS A 13 4.67 -0.83 9.20
C CYS A 13 5.48 -0.89 10.48
N LEU A 14 6.63 -0.24 10.47
CA LEU A 14 7.51 -0.07 11.62
C LEU A 14 7.30 1.30 12.25
N ARG A 15 7.30 1.37 13.58
CA ARG A 15 7.13 2.62 14.34
C ARG A 15 8.33 3.55 14.16
N ASP A 16 9.53 2.99 14.11
CA ASP A 16 10.78 3.75 13.99
C ASP A 16 11.59 3.24 12.78
N PRO A 17 12.03 4.12 11.85
CA PRO A 17 12.97 3.72 10.79
C PRO A 17 14.34 3.28 11.33
N ALA A 18 14.69 3.64 12.57
CA ALA A 18 15.90 3.20 13.26
C ALA A 18 15.73 1.86 14.00
N VAL A 19 14.61 1.14 13.79
CA VAL A 19 14.50 -0.26 14.24
C VAL A 19 15.72 -1.01 13.71
N PRO A 20 16.51 -1.64 14.59
CA PRO A 20 17.76 -2.27 14.17
C PRO A 20 17.48 -3.36 13.12
N ASP A 21 18.38 -3.53 12.15
CA ASP A 21 18.39 -4.65 11.19
C ASP A 21 18.49 -6.05 11.86
N ALA A 22 18.52 -6.09 13.19
CA ALA A 22 18.48 -7.32 13.95
C ALA A 22 17.15 -8.08 13.68
N PRO A 23 17.20 -9.42 13.72
CA PRO A 23 16.04 -10.23 13.45
C PRO A 23 14.93 -9.98 14.48
N LEU A 24 13.68 -10.02 14.02
CA LEU A 24 12.52 -10.00 14.90
C LEU A 24 12.60 -11.16 15.90
N GLU A 25 12.33 -10.88 17.16
CA GLU A 25 12.25 -11.89 18.21
C GLU A 25 10.96 -12.69 18.10
N ALA A 26 9.85 -12.01 17.76
CA ALA A 26 8.56 -12.65 17.61
C ALA A 26 7.64 -11.91 16.62
N ARG A 27 6.71 -12.69 16.04
CA ARG A 27 5.56 -12.21 15.27
C ARG A 27 4.29 -12.76 15.91
N ILE A 28 3.51 -11.89 16.54
CA ILE A 28 2.33 -12.27 17.34
C ILE A 28 1.07 -11.99 16.52
N GLY A 29 0.38 -13.03 16.07
CA GLY A 29 -0.90 -12.90 15.36
C GLY A 29 -2.00 -12.38 16.28
N ILE A 30 -2.70 -11.32 15.86
CA ILE A 30 -3.79 -10.70 16.63
C ILE A 30 -5.15 -10.74 15.91
N ALA A 31 -5.13 -10.94 14.59
CA ALA A 31 -6.31 -11.15 13.75
C ALA A 31 -5.90 -11.91 12.46
N PRO A 32 -6.84 -12.40 11.64
CA PRO A 32 -6.50 -13.04 10.37
C PRO A 32 -5.64 -12.13 9.50
N GLY A 33 -4.44 -12.60 9.16
CA GLY A 33 -3.46 -11.87 8.35
C GLY A 33 -2.72 -10.75 9.07
N LEU A 34 -3.09 -10.36 10.30
CA LEU A 34 -2.49 -9.24 11.02
C LEU A 34 -1.65 -9.73 12.20
N ALA A 35 -0.41 -9.27 12.28
CA ALA A 35 0.51 -9.60 13.36
C ALA A 35 1.24 -8.37 13.91
N LEU A 36 1.56 -8.40 15.21
CA LEU A 36 2.50 -7.47 15.84
C LEU A 36 3.92 -8.00 15.68
N LEU A 37 4.86 -7.09 15.42
CA LEU A 37 6.29 -7.40 15.29
C LEU A 37 6.99 -6.95 16.58
N VAL A 38 7.75 -7.87 17.19
CA VAL A 38 8.43 -7.66 18.47
C VAL A 38 9.93 -7.82 18.31
N GLN A 39 10.66 -6.87 18.89
CA GLN A 39 12.12 -6.86 18.94
C GLN A 39 12.56 -6.13 20.21
N ASP A 40 13.61 -6.64 20.87
CA ASP A 40 14.09 -6.18 22.18
C ASP A 40 12.97 -6.08 23.23
N GLY A 41 12.06 -7.08 23.25
CA GLY A 41 10.92 -7.11 24.17
C GLY A 41 9.85 -6.05 23.95
N ALA A 42 9.94 -5.25 22.88
CA ALA A 42 9.00 -4.17 22.56
C ALA A 42 8.30 -4.39 21.21
N VAL A 43 7.06 -3.90 21.09
CA VAL A 43 6.35 -3.88 19.78
C VAL A 43 6.95 -2.78 18.91
N VAL A 44 7.63 -3.19 17.85
CA VAL A 44 8.29 -2.29 16.88
C VAL A 44 7.44 -2.00 15.67
N GLY A 45 6.36 -2.76 15.44
CA GLY A 45 5.50 -2.55 14.27
C GLY A 45 4.39 -3.59 14.14
N TRP A 46 3.83 -3.65 12.94
CA TRP A 46 2.84 -4.64 12.55
C TRP A 46 3.09 -5.11 11.12
N SER A 47 2.61 -6.31 10.78
CA SER A 47 2.51 -6.79 9.41
C SER A 47 1.10 -7.27 9.08
N LEU A 48 0.71 -7.06 7.82
CA LEU A 48 -0.57 -7.48 7.24
C LEU A 48 -0.30 -8.32 5.98
N ALA A 49 -0.69 -9.58 6.01
CA ALA A 49 -0.58 -10.50 4.88
C ALA A 49 -1.70 -10.25 3.85
N ASP A 50 -1.36 -10.35 2.56
CA ASP A 50 -2.24 -10.14 1.41
C ASP A 50 -3.15 -8.90 1.57
N PRO A 51 -2.57 -7.68 1.76
CA PRO A 51 -3.30 -6.45 2.04
C PRO A 51 -4.40 -6.14 1.02
N ALA A 52 -4.28 -6.60 -0.23
CA ALA A 52 -5.31 -6.43 -1.26
C ALA A 52 -6.65 -7.09 -0.89
N ARG A 53 -6.66 -8.12 -0.03
CA ARG A 53 -7.90 -8.72 0.50
C ARG A 53 -8.73 -7.72 1.30
N TYR A 54 -8.08 -6.75 1.94
CA TYR A 54 -8.71 -5.82 2.86
C TYR A 54 -8.99 -4.45 2.22
N LEU A 55 -8.82 -4.33 0.89
CA LEU A 55 -9.19 -3.11 0.16
C LEU A 55 -10.71 -2.93 0.14
N THR A 56 -11.16 -1.83 0.75
CA THR A 56 -12.56 -1.41 0.80
C THR A 56 -12.68 0.09 0.53
N SER A 57 -13.89 0.57 0.24
CA SER A 57 -14.18 2.01 0.32
C SER A 57 -15.16 2.30 1.44
N GLY A 58 -14.78 3.17 2.37
CA GLY A 58 -15.60 3.46 3.55
C GLY A 58 -15.67 2.28 4.51
N TYR A 59 -16.81 2.12 5.20
CA TYR A 59 -17.00 1.12 6.25
C TYR A 59 -17.64 -0.20 5.74
N THR A 60 -17.50 -0.51 4.45
CA THR A 60 -18.05 -1.75 3.88
C THR A 60 -17.15 -2.94 4.15
N ALA A 61 -17.73 -4.12 4.32
CA ALA A 61 -16.96 -5.36 4.40
C ALA A 61 -16.13 -5.60 3.12
N PRO A 62 -14.91 -6.17 3.24
CA PRO A 62 -14.08 -6.49 2.10
C PRO A 62 -14.66 -7.58 1.22
N ASP A 63 -14.32 -7.52 -0.05
CA ASP A 63 -14.63 -8.57 -1.01
C ASP A 63 -13.95 -9.88 -0.60
N GLN A 64 -14.73 -10.96 -0.57
CA GLN A 64 -14.27 -12.28 -0.13
C GLN A 64 -13.53 -13.04 -1.25
N SER A 65 -13.70 -12.63 -2.50
CA SER A 65 -12.96 -13.23 -3.63
C SER A 65 -11.47 -12.89 -3.52
N PRO A 66 -10.57 -13.82 -3.87
CA PRO A 66 -9.13 -13.55 -3.83
C PRO A 66 -8.78 -12.39 -4.77
N PRO A 67 -7.87 -11.48 -4.39
CA PRO A 67 -7.46 -10.40 -5.27
C PRO A 67 -6.67 -10.94 -6.46
N SER A 68 -6.80 -10.27 -7.61
CA SER A 68 -6.01 -10.63 -8.79
C SER A 68 -4.54 -10.26 -8.60
N PRO A 69 -3.59 -10.92 -9.30
CA PRO A 69 -2.19 -10.51 -9.32
C PRO A 69 -2.01 -9.05 -9.78
N ASP A 70 -2.84 -8.60 -10.72
CA ASP A 70 -2.82 -7.22 -11.21
C ASP A 70 -3.19 -6.23 -10.11
N THR A 71 -4.26 -6.47 -9.36
CA THR A 71 -4.64 -5.63 -8.22
C THR A 71 -3.56 -5.57 -7.16
N ARG A 72 -2.90 -6.69 -6.85
CA ARG A 72 -1.79 -6.70 -5.89
C ARG A 72 -0.63 -5.80 -6.32
N ARG A 73 -0.21 -5.92 -7.59
CA ARG A 73 0.82 -5.06 -8.17
C ARG A 73 0.41 -3.59 -8.16
N GLN A 74 -0.84 -3.28 -8.52
CA GLN A 74 -1.33 -1.90 -8.46
C GLN A 74 -1.43 -1.36 -7.03
N LEU A 75 -1.74 -2.20 -6.04
CA LEU A 75 -1.70 -1.81 -4.63
C LEU A 75 -0.27 -1.48 -4.18
N ALA A 76 0.71 -2.32 -4.50
CA ALA A 76 2.11 -2.06 -4.20
C ALA A 76 2.58 -0.73 -4.82
N GLU A 77 2.20 -0.49 -6.07
CA GLU A 77 2.48 0.77 -6.79
C GLU A 77 1.84 2.00 -6.12
N CYS A 78 0.56 1.91 -5.74
CA CYS A 78 -0.14 2.99 -5.04
C CYS A 78 0.50 3.28 -3.67
N LEU A 79 0.87 2.24 -2.91
CA LEU A 79 1.55 2.40 -1.62
C LEU A 79 2.93 3.02 -1.77
N ALA A 80 3.68 2.66 -2.83
CA ALA A 80 4.95 3.29 -3.14
C ALA A 80 4.77 4.79 -3.40
N LEU A 81 3.79 5.19 -4.21
CA LEU A 81 3.47 6.60 -4.51
C LEU A 81 2.99 7.40 -3.29
N LEU A 82 2.39 6.73 -2.29
CA LEU A 82 1.92 7.34 -1.04
C LEU A 82 2.98 7.40 0.06
N THR A 83 4.15 6.80 -0.15
CA THR A 83 5.19 6.70 0.86
C THR A 83 6.49 7.32 0.37
N ARG A 84 7.38 7.65 1.31
CA ARG A 84 8.69 8.21 0.97
C ARG A 84 9.58 7.17 0.30
N PRO A 85 10.43 7.60 -0.65
CA PRO A 85 10.65 8.99 -1.07
C PRO A 85 9.62 9.53 -2.08
N LEU A 86 8.90 8.66 -2.78
CA LEU A 86 8.09 9.03 -3.95
C LEU A 86 6.96 10.01 -3.62
N VAL A 87 6.39 9.96 -2.41
CA VAL A 87 5.38 10.96 -2.02
C VAL A 87 5.94 12.37 -1.99
N ASP A 88 7.20 12.54 -1.55
CA ASP A 88 7.86 13.85 -1.56
C ASP A 88 8.12 14.29 -3.01
N GLU A 89 8.54 13.38 -3.90
CA GLU A 89 8.72 13.68 -5.33
C GLU A 89 7.40 14.04 -6.06
N VAL A 90 6.29 13.40 -5.69
CA VAL A 90 4.95 13.76 -6.20
C VAL A 90 4.57 15.17 -5.72
N MET A 91 4.81 15.47 -4.45
CA MET A 91 4.57 16.80 -3.86
C MET A 91 5.41 17.89 -4.54
N ASP A 92 6.67 17.59 -4.84
CA ASP A 92 7.62 18.49 -5.51
C ASP A 92 7.39 18.60 -7.03
N LYS A 93 6.38 17.89 -7.55
CA LYS A 93 6.02 17.85 -8.97
C LYS A 93 7.13 17.32 -9.89
N GLU A 94 7.92 16.38 -9.38
CA GLU A 94 8.98 15.75 -10.16
C GLU A 94 8.40 14.99 -11.37
N PRO A 95 8.92 15.23 -12.60
CA PRO A 95 8.34 14.68 -13.82
C PRO A 95 8.26 13.15 -13.84
N SER A 96 9.24 12.46 -13.26
CA SER A 96 9.29 11.00 -13.16
C SER A 96 8.18 10.45 -12.26
N ALA A 97 8.00 11.04 -11.08
CA ALA A 97 6.98 10.65 -10.11
C ALA A 97 5.58 10.91 -10.67
N TRP A 98 5.37 12.05 -11.33
CA TRP A 98 4.11 12.36 -12.01
C TRP A 98 3.82 11.45 -13.20
N HIS A 99 4.85 11.11 -14.00
CA HIS A 99 4.70 10.13 -15.06
C HIS A 99 4.27 8.76 -14.51
N ARG A 100 4.86 8.34 -13.39
CA ARG A 100 4.53 7.10 -12.69
C ARG A 100 3.09 7.13 -12.16
N LEU A 101 2.70 8.20 -11.47
CA LEU A 101 1.33 8.41 -10.97
C LEU A 101 0.28 8.38 -12.09
N ARG A 102 0.51 9.11 -13.19
CA ARG A 102 -0.38 9.10 -14.38
C ARG A 102 -0.37 7.75 -15.11
N THR A 103 0.68 6.95 -14.97
CA THR A 103 0.72 5.59 -15.51
C THR A 103 -0.12 4.64 -14.67
N ALA A 104 0.00 4.70 -13.34
CA ALA A 104 -0.86 3.97 -12.42
C ALA A 104 -2.35 4.30 -12.64
N GLU A 105 -2.70 5.58 -12.82
CA GLU A 105 -4.07 6.01 -13.15
C GLU A 105 -4.60 5.31 -14.40
N ARG A 106 -3.83 5.34 -15.50
CA ARG A 106 -4.23 4.75 -16.78
C ARG A 106 -4.37 3.23 -16.71
N VAL A 107 -3.47 2.56 -15.98
CA VAL A 107 -3.53 1.10 -15.80
C VAL A 107 -4.79 0.72 -15.02
N LEU A 108 -5.02 1.38 -13.87
CA LEU A 108 -6.19 1.14 -13.02
C LEU A 108 -7.50 1.40 -13.75
N ARG A 109 -7.59 2.49 -14.53
CA ARG A 109 -8.78 2.82 -15.33
C ARG A 109 -9.13 1.75 -16.36
N ASN A 110 -8.12 1.12 -16.94
CA ASN A 110 -8.29 0.13 -18.01
C ASN A 110 -8.38 -1.32 -17.48
N GLN A 111 -8.13 -1.54 -16.19
CA GLN A 111 -8.15 -2.87 -15.59
C GLN A 111 -9.57 -3.44 -15.56
N ARG A 112 -9.76 -4.61 -16.15
CA ARG A 112 -11.05 -5.32 -16.18
C ARG A 112 -11.19 -6.36 -15.07
N GLU A 113 -10.10 -7.00 -14.70
CA GLU A 113 -10.08 -8.00 -13.63
C GLU A 113 -10.16 -7.33 -12.26
N ASP A 114 -10.87 -7.96 -11.32
CA ASP A 114 -10.98 -7.47 -9.94
C ASP A 114 -11.37 -5.98 -9.86
N ARG A 115 -12.30 -5.62 -10.77
CA ARG A 115 -12.68 -4.24 -11.09
C ARG A 115 -13.06 -3.44 -9.85
N ARG A 116 -13.72 -4.06 -8.88
CA ARG A 116 -14.15 -3.40 -7.64
C ARG A 116 -12.96 -2.87 -6.83
N ARG A 117 -11.87 -3.65 -6.72
CA ARG A 117 -10.65 -3.21 -6.04
C ARG A 117 -9.86 -2.22 -6.89
N ALA A 118 -9.80 -2.44 -8.20
CA ALA A 118 -9.18 -1.49 -9.13
C ALA A 118 -9.84 -0.10 -9.04
N GLU A 119 -11.17 -0.02 -8.96
CA GLU A 119 -11.91 1.24 -8.79
C GLU A 119 -11.63 1.94 -7.44
N ILE A 120 -11.35 1.19 -6.37
CA ILE A 120 -10.93 1.77 -5.08
C ILE A 120 -9.56 2.44 -5.23
N LEU A 121 -8.59 1.73 -5.81
CA LEU A 121 -7.24 2.25 -6.04
C LEU A 121 -7.25 3.41 -7.06
N HIS A 122 -8.08 3.33 -8.09
CA HIS A 122 -8.22 4.39 -9.10
C HIS A 122 -8.70 5.70 -8.46
N ARG A 123 -9.70 5.64 -7.57
CA ARG A 123 -10.18 6.81 -6.82
C ARG A 123 -9.10 7.42 -5.93
N LEU A 124 -8.28 6.60 -5.29
CA LEU A 124 -7.14 7.06 -4.50
C LEU A 124 -6.15 7.84 -5.38
N VAL A 125 -5.76 7.28 -6.53
CA VAL A 125 -4.82 7.92 -7.47
C VAL A 125 -5.37 9.22 -8.06
N ILE A 126 -6.66 9.23 -8.47
CA ILE A 126 -7.32 10.45 -8.95
C ILE A 126 -7.27 11.54 -7.88
N ARG A 127 -7.61 11.20 -6.63
CA ARG A 127 -7.58 12.16 -5.54
C ARG A 127 -6.19 12.74 -5.31
N MET A 128 -5.14 11.92 -5.34
CA MET A 128 -3.76 12.42 -5.24
C MET A 128 -3.42 13.39 -6.36
N ILE A 129 -3.80 13.08 -7.60
CA ILE A 129 -3.59 13.97 -8.74
C ILE A 129 -4.32 15.29 -8.49
N GLU A 130 -5.61 15.26 -8.14
CA GLU A 130 -6.41 16.46 -7.89
C GLU A 130 -5.84 17.30 -6.75
N ASP A 131 -5.43 16.68 -5.64
CA ASP A 131 -4.88 17.38 -4.48
C ASP A 131 -3.59 18.13 -4.84
N TYR A 132 -2.70 17.54 -5.65
CA TYR A 132 -1.40 18.14 -6.01
C TYR A 132 -1.39 18.94 -7.32
N GLU A 133 -2.38 18.80 -8.21
CA GLU A 133 -2.55 19.72 -9.35
C GLU A 133 -3.04 21.10 -8.89
N ASN A 134 -3.83 21.14 -7.81
CA ASN A 134 -4.47 22.35 -7.28
C ASN A 134 -3.63 23.11 -6.24
N TRP A 135 -2.46 22.59 -5.86
CA TRP A 135 -1.46 23.26 -5.01
C TRP A 135 -0.40 23.94 -5.87
#